data_AF-A0A1H1IJ80-F1
#
_entry.id   AF-A0A1H1IJ80-F1
#
_cell.length_a   1.000
_cell.length_b   1.000
_cell.length_c   1.000
_cell.angle_alpha   90.00
_cell.angle_beta   90.00
_cell.angle_gamma   90.00
#
_symmetry.space_group_name_H-M   'P 1'
#
loop_
_entity.id
_entity.type
_entity.pdbx_description
1 polymer ?
#
loop_
_entity_poly.entity_id
_entity_poly.type
_entity_poly.pdbx_seq_one_letter_code
_entity_poly.pdbx_strand_id
1 'polypeptide(L)'
;MKACFLQVMLLVLSIVSVHAAQQVDLPECKPGENKTSIPRWEVVADPVRDEAGNPVEFTYSVKYPPPASHGFMAHLRVQLGDLDEAACSQLGANLLEVKTQGQEPVPLIVQWRYEDNGPLTGETHMRFKEVPEFNGEGCWLDGVFQFVTLGDQSVESRRYILNLVPLSELQKTELFCRPIQEG
;
A
#
# COMPACT_ATOMS: atom_id res chain seq x y z
N MET A 1 -9.84 11.29 -58.02
CA MET A 1 -8.68 10.44 -57.66
C MET A 1 -8.54 10.45 -56.15
N LYS A 2 -8.56 9.26 -55.56
CA LYS A 2 -8.49 8.99 -54.12
C LYS A 2 -7.11 9.36 -53.58
N ALA A 3 -7.05 10.00 -52.41
CA ALA A 3 -5.91 9.92 -51.52
C ALA A 3 -6.46 9.58 -50.13
N CYS A 4 -6.24 8.35 -49.71
CA CYS A 4 -6.62 7.84 -48.40
C CYS A 4 -5.86 8.59 -47.31
N PHE A 5 -6.61 9.14 -46.35
CA PHE A 5 -6.11 9.38 -45.01
C PHE A 5 -5.79 8.02 -44.38
N LEU A 6 -4.52 7.70 -44.20
CA LEU A 6 -4.09 6.62 -43.30
C LEU A 6 -3.42 7.28 -42.10
N GLN A 7 -4.26 7.74 -41.18
CA GLN A 7 -3.82 8.25 -39.89
C GLN A 7 -3.55 7.01 -39.02
N VAL A 8 -2.28 6.63 -38.94
CA VAL A 8 -1.81 5.59 -38.02
C VAL A 8 -1.95 6.16 -36.61
N MET A 9 -3.10 5.94 -35.99
CA MET A 9 -3.31 6.17 -34.58
C MET A 9 -2.55 5.06 -33.85
N LEU A 10 -1.32 5.34 -33.45
CA LEU A 10 -0.53 4.47 -32.59
C LEU A 10 -1.22 4.48 -31.21
N LEU A 11 -2.08 3.51 -30.97
CA LEU A 11 -2.69 3.27 -29.67
C LEU A 11 -1.56 2.77 -28.75
N VAL A 12 -0.91 3.69 -28.04
CA VAL A 12 -0.03 3.34 -26.92
C VAL A 12 -0.96 2.87 -25.81
N LEU A 13 -1.30 1.58 -25.84
CA LEU A 13 -1.84 0.84 -24.70
C LEU A 13 -0.75 0.83 -23.63
N SER A 14 -0.68 1.91 -22.85
CA SER A 14 -0.05 1.89 -21.54
C SER A 14 -0.92 1.00 -20.65
N ILE A 15 -0.71 -0.31 -20.75
CA ILE A 15 -1.22 -1.28 -19.79
C ILE A 15 -0.40 -1.03 -18.52
N VAL A 16 -0.81 -0.02 -17.73
CA VAL A 16 -0.35 0.09 -16.35
C VAL A 16 -1.12 -1.00 -15.62
N SER A 17 -0.59 -2.22 -15.70
CA SER A 17 -1.19 -3.41 -15.13
C SER A 17 -1.61 -3.12 -13.70
N VAL A 18 -2.91 -3.27 -13.43
CA VAL A 18 -3.43 -3.16 -12.08
C VAL A 18 -3.04 -4.45 -11.37
N HIS A 19 -1.93 -4.39 -10.64
CA HIS A 19 -1.54 -5.48 -9.79
C HIS A 19 -2.22 -5.25 -8.45
N ALA A 20 -2.89 -6.29 -7.95
CA ALA A 20 -3.03 -6.42 -6.53
C ALA A 20 -1.65 -6.35 -5.88
N ALA A 21 -1.60 -5.94 -4.61
CA ALA A 21 -0.37 -6.07 -3.86
C ALA A 21 -0.06 -7.58 -3.80
N GLN A 22 0.91 -8.02 -4.61
CA GLN A 22 1.25 -9.44 -4.72
C GLN A 22 1.95 -9.83 -3.43
N GLN A 23 1.51 -10.92 -2.81
CA GLN A 23 2.22 -11.53 -1.68
C GLN A 23 3.69 -11.72 -2.05
N VAL A 24 4.58 -10.96 -1.40
CA VAL A 24 6.03 -11.01 -1.63
C VAL A 24 6.65 -11.86 -0.53
N ASP A 25 7.21 -13.02 -0.90
CA ASP A 25 8.06 -13.79 0.01
C ASP A 25 9.53 -13.45 -0.29
N LEU A 26 10.12 -12.60 0.54
CA LEU A 26 11.54 -12.25 0.44
C LEU A 26 12.40 -13.36 1.06
N PRO A 27 13.57 -13.69 0.48
CA PRO A 27 14.48 -14.65 1.10
C PRO A 27 14.99 -14.14 2.45
N GLU A 28 15.30 -15.02 3.38
CA GLU A 28 15.88 -14.64 4.67
C GLU A 28 17.28 -14.02 4.49
N CYS A 29 17.58 -12.98 5.27
CA CYS A 29 18.92 -12.39 5.29
C CYS A 29 19.91 -13.39 5.90
N LYS A 30 20.99 -13.73 5.19
CA LYS A 30 22.08 -14.55 5.76
C LYS A 30 23.21 -13.67 6.29
N PRO A 31 23.87 -14.07 7.40
CA PRO A 31 25.04 -13.36 7.88
C PRO A 31 26.13 -13.25 6.79
N GLY A 32 26.65 -12.06 6.57
CA GLY A 32 27.70 -11.79 5.58
C GLY A 32 27.20 -11.52 4.15
N GLU A 33 25.89 -11.57 3.88
CA GLU A 33 25.32 -11.08 2.62
C GLU A 33 25.20 -9.55 2.64
N ASN A 34 25.54 -8.90 1.52
CA ASN A 34 25.35 -7.45 1.34
C ASN A 34 23.93 -7.14 0.86
N LYS A 35 22.93 -7.55 1.64
CA LYS A 35 21.51 -7.33 1.35
C LYS A 35 20.89 -6.38 2.38
N THR A 36 19.97 -5.55 1.92
CA THR A 36 19.14 -4.67 2.72
C THR A 36 17.96 -5.45 3.28
N SER A 37 17.84 -5.49 4.60
CA SER A 37 16.69 -6.08 5.27
C SER A 37 15.45 -5.20 5.09
N ILE A 38 14.34 -5.81 4.66
CA ILE A 38 13.01 -5.18 4.62
C ILE A 38 12.20 -5.79 5.78
N PRO A 39 11.90 -5.03 6.84
CA PRO A 39 11.10 -5.53 7.94
C PRO A 39 9.65 -5.77 7.52
N ARG A 40 9.05 -6.81 8.10
CA ARG A 40 7.63 -7.13 7.95
C ARG A 40 6.83 -6.53 9.08
N TRP A 41 5.65 -6.03 8.75
CA TRP A 41 4.71 -5.47 9.70
C TRP A 41 3.29 -5.86 9.34
N GLU A 42 2.65 -6.57 10.26
CA GLU A 42 1.32 -7.11 10.10
C GLU A 42 0.38 -6.49 11.13
N VAL A 43 -0.75 -5.97 10.68
CA VAL A 43 -1.70 -5.24 11.52
C VAL A 43 -3.13 -5.49 11.08
N VAL A 44 -4.06 -5.36 12.02
CA VAL A 44 -5.50 -5.32 11.75
C VAL A 44 -5.98 -3.90 11.95
N ALA A 45 -6.62 -3.33 10.92
CA ALA A 45 -7.13 -1.98 10.94
C ALA A 45 -8.67 -1.97 10.89
N ASP A 46 -9.27 -1.39 11.91
CA ASP A 46 -10.72 -1.31 12.06
C ASP A 46 -11.30 -0.20 11.18
N PRO A 47 -12.43 -0.41 10.48
CA PRO A 47 -13.01 0.62 9.64
C PRO A 47 -13.69 1.71 10.47
N VAL A 48 -13.39 2.95 10.11
CA VAL A 48 -14.22 4.12 10.42
C VAL A 48 -15.25 4.26 9.31
N ARG A 49 -16.52 4.27 9.68
CA ARG A 49 -17.65 4.26 8.75
C ARG A 49 -18.36 5.61 8.71
N ASP A 50 -18.88 5.97 7.54
CA ASP A 50 -19.76 7.13 7.37
C ASP A 50 -21.18 6.86 7.91
N GLU A 51 -22.06 7.87 7.83
CA GLU A 51 -23.47 7.74 8.25
C GLU A 51 -24.25 6.67 7.46
N ALA A 52 -23.78 6.30 6.26
CA ALA A 52 -24.35 5.24 5.44
C ALA A 52 -23.74 3.86 5.71
N GLY A 53 -22.79 3.76 6.65
CA GLY A 53 -22.12 2.52 7.04
C GLY A 53 -20.96 2.10 6.13
N ASN A 54 -20.56 2.93 5.16
CA ASN A 54 -19.45 2.63 4.27
C ASN A 54 -18.11 2.96 4.93
N PRO A 55 -17.08 2.13 4.78
CA PRO A 55 -15.74 2.44 5.29
C PRO A 55 -15.16 3.65 4.54
N VAL A 56 -14.70 4.66 5.28
CA VAL A 56 -14.04 5.87 4.74
C VAL A 56 -12.57 5.95 5.12
N GLU A 57 -12.18 5.30 6.22
CA GLU A 57 -10.80 5.18 6.70
C GLU A 57 -10.67 3.87 7.48
N PHE A 58 -9.46 3.33 7.59
CA PHE A 58 -9.13 2.21 8.47
C PHE A 58 -8.14 2.69 9.52
N THR A 59 -8.34 2.32 10.79
CA THR A 59 -7.54 2.80 11.90
C THR A 59 -6.99 1.65 12.71
N TYR A 60 -5.74 1.75 13.14
CA TYR A 60 -5.16 0.81 14.11
C TYR A 60 -4.21 1.54 15.06
N SER A 61 -3.92 0.91 16.19
CA SER A 61 -2.98 1.43 17.18
C SER A 61 -1.67 0.66 17.15
N VAL A 62 -0.57 1.37 17.36
CA VAL A 62 0.74 0.76 17.59
C VAL A 62 1.48 1.36 18.77
N LYS A 63 2.23 0.48 19.45
CA LYS A 63 3.17 0.87 20.50
C LYS A 63 4.55 1.23 19.96
N TYR A 64 4.94 0.67 18.82
CA TYR A 64 6.26 0.89 18.22
C TYR A 64 6.09 1.12 16.72
N PRO A 65 5.99 2.38 16.28
CA PRO A 65 5.84 2.68 14.87
C PRO A 65 7.13 2.38 14.10
N PRO A 66 7.15 1.73 12.90
CA PRO A 66 8.39 1.68 12.16
C PRO A 66 8.82 3.08 11.74
N PRO A 67 10.11 3.23 11.42
CA PRO A 67 10.67 4.51 11.00
C PRO A 67 10.03 4.98 9.68
N ALA A 68 8.97 5.77 9.78
CA ALA A 68 8.37 6.45 8.65
C ALA A 68 9.32 7.56 8.19
N SER A 69 10.14 7.26 7.17
CA SER A 69 11.13 8.17 6.59
C SER A 69 11.22 7.96 5.09
N HIS A 70 11.53 9.02 4.33
CA HIS A 70 11.62 8.93 2.87
C HIS A 70 12.59 7.82 2.44
N GLY A 71 12.16 6.94 1.54
CA GLY A 71 12.97 5.86 1.00
C GLY A 71 12.98 4.58 1.83
N PHE A 72 12.49 4.61 3.08
CA PHE A 72 12.33 3.41 3.89
C PHE A 72 11.34 2.45 3.23
N MET A 73 11.67 1.16 3.22
CA MET A 73 10.82 0.10 2.69
C MET A 73 10.37 -0.83 3.80
N ALA A 74 9.10 -1.24 3.75
CA ALA A 74 8.53 -2.22 4.66
C ALA A 74 7.64 -3.18 3.88
N HIS A 75 7.64 -4.46 4.28
CA HIS A 75 6.61 -5.40 3.88
C HIS A 75 5.41 -5.18 4.80
N LEU A 76 4.35 -4.57 4.28
CA LEU A 76 3.15 -4.25 5.03
C LEU A 76 2.06 -5.26 4.69
N ARG A 77 1.47 -5.86 5.74
CA ARG A 77 0.28 -6.68 5.67
C ARG A 77 -0.79 -6.03 6.55
N VAL A 78 -1.74 -5.34 5.93
CA VAL A 78 -2.84 -4.67 6.64
C VAL A 78 -4.11 -5.45 6.38
N GLN A 79 -4.63 -6.11 7.40
CA GLN A 79 -5.98 -6.68 7.36
C GLN A 79 -7.00 -5.54 7.50
N LEU A 80 -7.88 -5.40 6.53
CA LEU A 80 -8.97 -4.43 6.52
C LEU A 80 -10.14 -4.98 7.35
N GLY A 81 -9.94 -5.03 8.67
CA GLY A 81 -10.94 -5.28 9.71
C GLY A 81 -11.99 -6.34 9.37
N ASP A 82 -13.26 -5.98 9.58
CA ASP A 82 -14.45 -6.82 9.45
C ASP A 82 -14.99 -6.93 8.02
N LEU A 83 -14.21 -6.58 6.99
CA LEU A 83 -14.67 -6.69 5.61
C LEU A 83 -14.80 -8.16 5.19
N ASP A 84 -16.02 -8.55 4.84
CA ASP A 84 -16.29 -9.84 4.20
C ASP A 84 -15.86 -9.86 2.73
N GLU A 85 -15.95 -11.03 2.10
CA GLU A 85 -15.54 -11.24 0.70
C GLU A 85 -16.26 -10.29 -0.27
N ALA A 86 -17.55 -10.06 -0.05
CA ALA A 86 -18.36 -9.20 -0.92
C ALA A 86 -17.94 -7.73 -0.79
N ALA A 87 -17.77 -7.25 0.44
CA ALA A 87 -17.34 -5.89 0.71
C ALA A 87 -15.90 -5.64 0.22
N CYS A 88 -14.99 -6.60 0.44
CA CYS A 88 -13.61 -6.53 -0.05
C CYS A 88 -13.55 -6.48 -1.58
N SER A 89 -14.31 -7.35 -2.25
CA SER A 89 -14.39 -7.39 -3.71
C SER A 89 -14.98 -6.10 -4.29
N GLN A 90 -16.02 -5.54 -3.66
CA GLN A 90 -16.61 -4.28 -4.09
C GLN A 90 -15.63 -3.11 -3.92
N LEU A 91 -14.89 -3.08 -2.81
CA LEU A 91 -13.85 -2.08 -2.57
C LEU A 91 -12.77 -2.13 -3.66
N GLY A 92 -12.31 -3.33 -4.01
CA GLY A 92 -11.37 -3.55 -5.10
C GLY A 92 -11.92 -3.14 -6.46
N ALA A 93 -13.16 -3.50 -6.77
CA ALA A 93 -13.83 -3.13 -8.02
C ALA A 93 -13.96 -1.61 -8.19
N ASN A 94 -14.31 -0.88 -7.13
CA ASN A 94 -14.40 0.58 -7.15
C ASN A 94 -13.04 1.21 -7.48
N LEU A 95 -11.95 0.72 -6.86
CA LEU A 95 -10.59 1.20 -7.14
C LEU A 95 -10.15 0.93 -8.59
N LEU A 96 -10.55 -0.21 -9.14
CA LEU A 96 -10.28 -0.60 -10.52
C LEU A 96 -11.05 0.26 -11.52
N GLU A 97 -12.34 0.48 -11.30
CA GLU A 97 -13.20 1.24 -12.20
C GLU A 97 -12.70 2.68 -12.38
N VAL A 98 -12.37 3.36 -11.28
CA VAL A 98 -11.85 4.74 -11.30
C VAL A 98 -10.56 4.82 -12.12
N LYS A 99 -9.63 3.87 -11.95
CA LYS A 99 -8.39 3.79 -12.75
C LYS A 99 -8.66 3.57 -14.24
N THR A 100 -9.64 2.72 -14.57
CA THR A 100 -9.99 2.40 -15.96
C THR A 100 -10.60 3.59 -16.69
N GLN A 101 -11.31 4.46 -15.96
CA GLN A 101 -11.88 5.71 -16.47
C GLN A 101 -10.84 6.85 -16.61
N GLY A 102 -9.57 6.59 -16.33
CA GLY A 102 -8.50 7.60 -16.37
C GLY A 102 -8.58 8.63 -15.25
N GLN A 103 -9.37 8.34 -14.22
CA GLN A 103 -9.49 9.17 -13.02
C GLN A 103 -8.49 8.71 -11.97
N GLU A 104 -8.04 9.64 -11.13
CA GLU A 104 -7.17 9.31 -10.01
C GLU A 104 -8.00 8.56 -8.94
N PRO A 105 -7.62 7.32 -8.55
CA PRO A 105 -8.35 6.57 -7.54
C PRO A 105 -8.32 7.31 -6.20
N VAL A 106 -9.46 7.34 -5.50
CA VAL A 106 -9.49 7.75 -4.10
C VAL A 106 -8.69 6.72 -3.31
N PRO A 107 -7.57 7.11 -2.67
CA PRO A 107 -6.73 6.15 -1.97
C PRO A 107 -7.45 5.61 -0.74
N LEU A 108 -7.19 4.34 -0.42
CA LEU A 108 -7.52 3.79 0.89
C LEU A 108 -6.63 4.50 1.92
N ILE A 109 -7.27 5.07 2.93
CA ILE A 109 -6.57 5.70 4.03
C ILE A 109 -6.49 4.70 5.17
N VAL A 110 -5.25 4.35 5.55
CA VAL A 110 -4.99 3.60 6.77
C VAL A 110 -4.27 4.56 7.72
N GLN A 111 -4.97 4.94 8.79
CA GLN A 111 -4.42 5.74 9.87
C GLN A 111 -3.85 4.81 10.94
N TRP A 112 -2.71 5.19 11.47
CA TRP A 112 -2.20 4.59 12.69
C TRP A 112 -2.10 5.59 13.82
N ARG A 113 -2.30 5.12 15.04
CA ARG A 113 -2.25 5.91 16.26
C ARG A 113 -1.12 5.40 17.15
N TYR A 114 -0.26 6.32 17.59
CA TYR A 114 0.82 5.99 18.51
C TYR A 114 0.31 5.98 19.95
N GLU A 115 0.25 4.79 20.55
CA GLU A 115 -0.11 4.59 21.95
C GLU A 115 1.14 4.63 22.83
N ASP A 116 1.62 5.84 23.14
CA ASP A 116 2.47 6.06 24.30
C ASP A 116 1.58 6.52 25.46
N ASN A 117 1.95 6.22 26.70
CA ASN A 117 1.14 6.46 27.92
C ASN A 117 0.96 7.97 28.26
N GLY A 118 0.95 8.85 27.26
CA GLY A 118 0.69 10.29 27.33
C GLY A 118 -0.39 10.72 26.31
N PRO A 119 -0.67 12.04 26.16
CA PRO A 119 -1.59 12.52 25.12
C PRO A 119 -1.10 12.06 23.74
N LEU A 120 -2.01 11.60 22.86
CA LEU A 120 -1.72 11.16 21.48
C LEU A 120 -0.74 12.15 20.80
N THR A 121 0.53 11.75 20.67
CA THR A 121 1.61 12.66 20.25
C THR A 121 1.85 12.64 18.74
N GLY A 122 1.18 11.77 17.98
CA GLY A 122 1.31 11.74 16.53
C GLY A 122 0.29 10.83 15.85
N GLU A 123 -0.36 11.37 14.83
CA GLU A 123 -1.14 10.62 13.85
C GLU A 123 -0.38 10.61 12.52
N THR A 124 -0.43 9.50 11.78
CA THR A 124 0.00 9.49 10.38
C THR A 124 -1.05 8.77 9.56
N HIS A 125 -1.28 9.30 8.36
CA HIS A 125 -2.17 8.69 7.39
C HIS A 125 -1.29 8.09 6.30
N MET A 126 -1.47 6.80 6.07
CA MET A 126 -0.91 6.08 4.94
C MET A 126 -1.96 6.03 3.84
N ARG A 127 -1.55 6.36 2.61
CA ARG A 127 -2.43 6.36 1.44
C ARG A 127 -2.04 5.21 0.52
N PHE A 128 -2.94 4.25 0.35
CA PHE A 128 -2.78 3.11 -0.54
C PHE A 128 -3.63 3.28 -1.78
N LYS A 129 -3.07 2.98 -2.95
CA LYS A 129 -3.79 2.97 -4.24
C LYS A 129 -3.94 1.55 -4.79
N GLU A 130 -3.50 0.57 -4.03
CA GLU A 130 -3.47 -0.84 -4.34
C GLU A 130 -4.83 -1.47 -4.06
N VAL A 131 -5.17 -2.50 -4.84
CA VAL A 131 -6.41 -3.26 -4.68
C VAL A 131 -6.21 -4.28 -3.56
N PRO A 132 -7.08 -4.32 -2.53
CA PRO A 132 -7.02 -5.35 -1.51
C PRO A 132 -7.48 -6.70 -2.06
N GLU A 133 -6.97 -7.78 -1.48
CA GLU A 133 -7.33 -9.16 -1.82
C GLU A 133 -8.03 -9.83 -0.64
N PHE A 134 -9.14 -10.52 -0.91
CA PHE A 134 -9.77 -11.38 0.07
C PHE A 134 -9.13 -12.78 0.04
N ASN A 135 -8.75 -13.30 1.20
CA ASN A 135 -8.28 -14.67 1.37
C ASN A 135 -9.03 -15.34 2.55
N GLY A 136 -8.72 -16.60 2.84
CA GLY A 136 -9.38 -17.37 3.91
C GLY A 136 -9.25 -16.79 5.33
N GLU A 137 -8.43 -15.75 5.51
CA GLU A 137 -8.22 -15.05 6.78
C GLU A 137 -8.87 -13.64 6.81
N GLY A 138 -9.28 -13.08 5.66
CA GLY A 138 -9.97 -11.78 5.58
C GLY A 138 -9.59 -10.96 4.34
N CYS A 139 -9.89 -9.65 4.37
CA CYS A 139 -9.50 -8.70 3.33
C CYS A 139 -8.15 -8.06 3.64
N TRP A 140 -7.19 -8.08 2.71
CA TRP A 140 -5.79 -7.71 2.97
C TRP A 140 -5.22 -6.73 1.94
N LEU A 141 -4.40 -5.80 2.42
CA LEU A 141 -3.37 -5.12 1.63
C LEU A 141 -2.01 -5.74 1.99
N ASP A 142 -1.41 -6.49 1.07
CA ASP A 142 -0.17 -7.26 1.30
C ASP A 142 0.89 -6.92 0.24
N GLY A 143 1.93 -6.17 0.62
CA GLY A 143 2.99 -5.85 -0.33
C GLY A 143 4.19 -5.14 0.29
N VAL A 144 5.24 -4.97 -0.52
CA VAL A 144 6.39 -4.15 -0.13
C VAL A 144 6.17 -2.72 -0.57
N PHE A 145 6.18 -1.80 0.38
CA PHE A 145 5.92 -0.38 0.14
C PHE A 145 7.12 0.46 0.50
N GLN A 146 7.35 1.51 -0.29
CA GLN A 146 8.31 2.55 0.03
C GLN A 146 7.60 3.81 0.53
N PHE A 147 8.09 4.37 1.64
CA PHE A 147 7.64 5.66 2.16
C PHE A 147 8.16 6.80 1.28
N VAL A 148 7.24 7.57 0.72
CA VAL A 148 7.54 8.79 -0.04
C VAL A 148 6.95 9.98 0.71
N THR A 149 7.82 10.83 1.24
CA THR A 149 7.41 12.11 1.85
C THR A 149 6.67 12.96 0.82
N LEU A 150 5.44 13.37 1.17
CA LEU A 150 4.77 14.45 0.49
C LEU A 150 5.35 15.75 1.04
N GLY A 151 6.23 16.41 0.27
CA GLY A 151 6.88 17.62 0.75
C GLY A 151 5.85 18.71 1.12
N ASP A 152 5.78 19.05 2.40
CA ASP A 152 5.75 20.44 2.85
C ASP A 152 6.20 20.52 4.32
N GLN A 153 7.05 21.50 4.61
CA GLN A 153 7.71 21.70 5.90
C GLN A 153 6.84 22.56 6.83
N SER A 154 5.88 21.95 7.49
CA SER A 154 5.37 22.49 8.76
C SER A 154 5.45 21.43 9.83
N VAL A 155 5.65 21.87 11.07
CA VAL A 155 6.04 21.07 12.24
C VAL A 155 4.95 20.09 12.70
N GLU A 156 3.80 20.05 12.02
CA GLU A 156 2.64 19.27 12.42
C GLU A 156 2.28 18.23 11.36
N SER A 157 2.49 16.96 11.71
CA SER A 157 2.19 15.74 10.94
C SER A 157 2.97 15.57 9.62
N ARG A 158 4.06 14.78 9.65
CA ARG A 158 4.71 14.30 8.42
C ARG A 158 3.74 13.37 7.69
N ARG A 159 3.36 13.72 6.46
CA ARG A 159 2.47 12.90 5.62
C ARG A 159 3.29 12.08 4.64
N TYR A 160 3.02 10.78 4.58
CA TYR A 160 3.67 9.86 3.67
C TYR A 160 2.66 9.26 2.71
N ILE A 161 3.08 9.07 1.46
CA ILE A 161 2.44 8.12 0.56
C ILE A 161 3.27 6.85 0.59
N LEU A 162 2.59 5.72 0.63
CA LEU A 162 3.20 4.42 0.40
C LEU A 162 3.01 4.08 -1.07
N ASN A 163 4.12 3.89 -1.77
CA ASN A 163 4.09 3.39 -3.13
C ASN A 163 4.45 1.91 -3.09
N LEU A 164 3.59 1.06 -3.67
CA LEU A 164 3.93 -0.33 -3.89
C LEU A 164 5.19 -0.42 -4.77
N VAL A 165 6.20 -1.13 -4.28
CA VAL A 165 7.40 -1.44 -5.05
C VAL A 165 7.08 -2.65 -5.94
N PRO A 166 7.16 -2.53 -7.28
CA PRO A 166 6.82 -3.65 -8.15
C PRO A 166 7.71 -4.87 -7.87
N LEU A 167 7.13 -6.07 -7.83
CA LEU A 167 7.85 -7.31 -7.56
C LEU A 167 9.04 -7.51 -8.51
N SER A 168 8.88 -7.12 -9.77
CA SER A 168 9.96 -7.19 -10.77
C SER A 168 11.16 -6.30 -10.42
N GLU A 169 10.97 -5.19 -9.71
CA GLU A 169 12.06 -4.34 -9.23
C GLU A 169 12.75 -4.96 -8.01
N LEU A 170 11.98 -5.55 -7.09
CA LEU A 170 12.54 -6.29 -5.94
C LEU A 170 13.40 -7.47 -6.40
N GLN A 171 12.88 -8.28 -7.33
CA GLN A 171 13.56 -9.48 -7.83
C GLN A 171 14.81 -9.17 -8.67
N LYS A 172 14.80 -8.09 -9.47
CA LYS A 172 15.96 -7.71 -10.30
C LYS A 172 17.18 -7.32 -9.49
N THR A 173 16.99 -6.83 -8.27
CA THR A 173 18.10 -6.33 -7.49
C THR A 173 18.83 -7.44 -6.75
N GLU A 174 18.16 -8.55 -6.38
CA GLU A 174 18.70 -9.55 -5.43
C GLU A 174 19.26 -8.93 -4.12
N LEU A 175 18.97 -7.64 -3.87
CA LEU A 175 19.54 -6.85 -2.79
C LEU A 175 18.66 -6.87 -1.55
N PHE A 176 17.46 -7.44 -1.60
CA PHE A 176 16.50 -7.39 -0.50
C PHE A 176 16.29 -8.76 0.13
N CYS A 177 16.09 -8.76 1.45
CA CYS A 177 15.82 -9.95 2.24
C CYS A 177 14.92 -9.63 3.44
N ARG A 178 14.29 -10.65 4.03
CA ARG A 178 13.56 -10.53 5.30
C ARG A 178 14.48 -10.78 6.50
N PRO A 179 14.33 -10.05 7.61
CA PRO A 179 15.15 -10.26 8.81
C PRO A 179 14.93 -11.66 9.39
N ILE A 180 15.95 -12.20 10.08
CA ILE A 180 15.90 -13.54 10.70
C ILE A 180 14.95 -13.56 11.91
N GLN A 181 14.77 -12.42 12.60
CA GLN A 181 13.77 -12.25 13.65
C GLN A 181 12.70 -11.27 13.17
N GLU A 182 11.48 -11.78 13.01
CA GLU A 182 10.26 -10.99 12.92
C GLU A 182 9.70 -10.84 14.34
N GLY A 183 9.31 -9.63 14.72
CA GLY A 183 8.80 -9.29 16.05
C GLY A 183 7.84 -8.13 15.96
#